data_AF-T0MT51-F1
#
_entry.id   AF-T0MT51-F1
#
_cell.length_a   1.000
_cell.length_b   1.000
_cell.length_c   1.000
_cell.angle_alpha   90.00
_cell.angle_beta   90.00
_cell.angle_gamma   90.00
#
_symmetry.space_group_name_H-M   'P 1'
#
loop_
_entity.id
_entity.type
_entity.pdbx_description
1 polymer ?
#
loop_
_entity_poly.entity_id
_entity_poly.type
_entity_poly.pdbx_seq_one_letter_code
_entity_poly.pdbx_strand_id
1 'polypeptide(L)'
;MVVEPLNDVMSYFHFVFIAYIVLFIIVLVNFYKALHIKKLSENKYKRSFAEKVDLFIDVLCGIAMAAGIMFQGVLADNNASGHEGWSNWLLAIAIVSLIIFILNVIVVFKENGKS
;
A
#
# COMPACT_ATOMS: atom_id res chain seq x y z
N MET A 1 23.57 18.88 -23.70
CA MET A 1 22.18 18.41 -23.49
C MET A 1 21.63 19.18 -22.32
N VAL A 2 20.63 20.03 -22.56
CA VAL A 2 19.87 20.65 -21.46
C VAL A 2 18.95 19.54 -20.95
N VAL A 3 19.35 18.88 -19.87
CA VAL A 3 18.45 17.96 -19.18
C VAL A 3 17.42 18.86 -18.50
N GLU A 4 16.19 18.85 -18.99
CA GLU A 4 15.10 19.56 -18.32
C GLU A 4 14.93 18.92 -16.93
N PRO A 5 15.02 19.70 -15.83
CA PRO A 5 14.99 19.17 -14.47
C PRO A 5 13.77 18.27 -14.19
N LEU A 6 12.66 18.54 -14.87
CA LEU A 6 11.41 17.79 -14.75
C LEU A 6 11.51 16.35 -15.29
N ASN A 7 12.25 16.15 -16.38
CA ASN A 7 12.43 14.82 -16.98
C ASN A 7 13.33 13.94 -16.11
N ASP A 8 14.31 14.54 -15.43
CA ASP A 8 15.16 13.83 -14.47
C ASP A 8 14.36 13.39 -13.24
N VAL A 9 13.54 14.30 -12.68
CA VAL A 9 12.60 13.99 -11.59
C VAL A 9 11.63 12.87 -11.96
N MET A 10 11.09 12.88 -13.18
CA MET A 10 10.18 11.83 -13.67
C MET A 10 10.89 10.46 -13.76
N SER A 11 12.15 10.43 -14.17
CA SER A 11 12.96 9.20 -14.22
C SER A 11 13.14 8.59 -12.82
N TYR A 12 13.50 9.40 -11.82
CA TYR A 12 13.57 8.93 -10.44
C TYR A 12 12.21 8.48 -9.91
N PHE A 13 11.14 9.17 -10.29
CA PHE A 13 9.79 8.78 -9.91
C PHE A 13 9.40 7.39 -10.44
N HIS A 14 9.73 7.06 -11.69
CA HIS A 14 9.51 5.71 -12.23
C HIS A 14 10.28 4.64 -11.45
N PHE A 15 11.49 4.94 -11.00
CA PHE A 15 12.25 4.01 -10.17
C PHE A 15 11.59 3.78 -8.80
N VAL A 16 11.14 4.87 -8.16
CA VAL A 16 10.41 4.81 -6.88
C VAL A 16 9.07 4.08 -7.03
N PHE A 17 8.49 4.03 -8.24
CA PHE A 17 7.24 3.32 -8.49
C PHE A 17 7.28 1.84 -8.09
N ILE A 18 8.44 1.19 -8.22
CA ILE A 18 8.64 -0.20 -7.80
C ILE A 18 8.35 -0.36 -6.30
N ALA A 19 8.65 0.66 -5.48
CA ALA A 19 8.37 0.62 -4.05
C ALA A 19 6.85 0.49 -3.78
N TYR A 20 5.99 1.16 -4.56
CA TYR A 20 4.53 1.04 -4.38
C TYR A 20 4.00 -0.35 -4.75
N ILE A 21 4.62 -1.01 -5.75
CA ILE A 21 4.31 -2.41 -6.07
C ILE A 21 4.71 -3.32 -4.89
N VAL A 22 5.88 -3.10 -4.30
CA VAL A 22 6.33 -3.86 -3.13
C VAL A 22 5.40 -3.63 -1.93
N LEU A 23 5.00 -2.39 -1.66
CA LEU A 23 4.03 -2.06 -0.60
C LEU A 23 2.70 -2.78 -0.84
N PHE A 24 2.23 -2.84 -2.09
CA PHE A 24 1.01 -3.57 -2.42
C PHE A 24 1.14 -5.08 -2.14
N ILE A 25 2.27 -5.69 -2.48
CA ILE A 25 2.54 -7.10 -2.18
C ILE A 25 2.53 -7.33 -0.66
N ILE A 26 3.09 -6.42 0.14
CA ILE A 26 3.06 -6.52 1.60
C ILE A 26 1.62 -6.56 2.12
N VAL A 27 0.76 -5.65 1.64
CA VAL A 27 -0.68 -5.63 2.00
C VAL A 27 -1.37 -6.94 1.63
N LEU A 28 -1.08 -7.50 0.45
CA LEU A 28 -1.63 -8.80 0.03
C LEU A 28 -1.17 -9.94 0.95
N VAL A 29 0.12 -9.98 1.29
CA VAL A 29 0.68 -11.01 2.18
C VAL A 29 0.09 -10.90 3.58
N ASN A 30 -0.08 -9.69 4.11
CA ASN A 30 -0.69 -9.48 5.42
C ASN A 30 -2.15 -9.93 5.45
N PHE A 31 -2.92 -9.61 4.41
CA PHE A 31 -4.29 -10.11 4.26
C PHE A 31 -4.34 -11.64 4.13
N TYR A 32 -3.47 -12.24 3.32
CA TYR A 32 -3.38 -13.69 3.17
C TYR A 32 -3.05 -14.37 4.51
N LYS A 33 -2.09 -13.83 5.27
CA LYS A 33 -1.77 -14.31 6.62
C LYS A 33 -2.98 -14.24 7.55
N ALA A 34 -3.71 -13.13 7.57
CA ALA A 34 -4.91 -12.98 8.39
C ALA A 34 -6.00 -14.02 8.05
N LEU A 35 -6.08 -14.48 6.80
CA LEU A 35 -6.98 -15.56 6.39
C LEU A 35 -6.47 -16.96 6.76
N HIS A 36 -5.17 -17.23 6.63
CA HIS A 36 -4.59 -18.59 6.79
C HIS A 36 -4.12 -18.93 8.21
N ILE A 37 -3.54 -17.98 8.95
CA ILE A 37 -3.11 -18.18 10.36
C ILE A 37 -4.30 -18.55 11.26
N LYS A 38 -5.53 -18.21 10.84
CA LYS A 38 -6.79 -18.68 11.43
C LYS A 38 -6.85 -20.16 11.72
N LYS A 39 -6.26 -20.98 10.86
CA LYS A 39 -6.46 -22.43 10.89
C LYS A 39 -5.40 -23.19 11.69
N LEU A 40 -4.29 -22.54 12.08
CA LEU A 40 -3.08 -23.25 12.51
C LEU A 40 -2.58 -22.90 13.93
N SER A 41 -3.01 -21.77 14.52
CA SER A 41 -2.40 -21.28 15.77
C SER A 41 -3.20 -21.64 17.03
N GLU A 42 -2.60 -22.45 17.91
CA GLU A 42 -3.15 -22.81 19.22
C GLU A 42 -3.09 -21.67 20.25
N ASN A 43 -2.19 -20.68 20.07
CA ASN A 43 -2.04 -19.56 21.01
C ASN A 43 -2.74 -18.27 20.52
N LYS A 44 -3.90 -17.96 21.11
CA LYS A 44 -4.75 -16.81 20.76
C LYS A 44 -4.06 -15.45 20.96
N TYR A 45 -3.22 -15.31 22.00
CA TYR A 45 -2.59 -14.03 22.33
C TYR A 45 -1.50 -13.65 21.33
N LYS A 46 -0.58 -14.57 21.05
CA LYS A 46 0.51 -14.34 20.08
C LYS A 46 -0.04 -14.05 18.67
N ARG A 47 -1.15 -14.71 18.31
CA ARG A 47 -1.88 -14.47 17.07
C ARG A 47 -2.48 -13.06 17.00
N SER A 48 -3.26 -12.65 18.02
CA SER A 48 -3.89 -11.32 18.05
C SER A 48 -2.86 -10.19 18.00
N PHE A 49 -1.70 -10.37 18.64
CA PHE A 49 -0.61 -9.40 18.57
C PHE A 49 -0.04 -9.29 17.15
N ALA A 50 0.26 -10.43 16.49
CA ALA A 50 0.77 -10.43 15.12
C ALA A 50 -0.21 -9.78 14.12
N GLU A 51 -1.51 -10.12 14.20
CA GLU A 51 -2.55 -9.53 13.33
C GLU A 51 -2.65 -8.00 13.51
N LYS A 52 -2.48 -7.48 14.74
CA LYS A 52 -2.45 -6.02 15.00
C LYS A 52 -1.21 -5.35 14.42
N VAL A 53 -0.04 -6.00 14.50
CA VAL A 53 1.20 -5.49 13.91
C VAL A 53 1.09 -5.46 12.39
N ASP A 54 0.54 -6.52 11.77
CA ASP A 54 0.31 -6.58 10.32
C ASP A 54 -0.65 -5.44 9.88
N LEU A 55 -1.73 -5.20 10.62
CA LEU A 55 -2.63 -4.05 10.38
C LEU A 55 -1.92 -2.69 10.51
N PHE A 56 -1.05 -2.53 11.50
CA PHE A 56 -0.26 -1.30 11.65
C PHE A 56 0.69 -1.10 10.46
N ILE A 57 1.32 -2.16 9.96
CA ILE A 57 2.14 -2.13 8.75
C ILE A 57 1.29 -1.72 7.53
N ASP A 58 0.08 -2.24 7.39
CA ASP A 58 -0.83 -1.87 6.29
C ASP A 58 -1.18 -0.36 6.33
N VAL A 59 -1.38 0.22 7.53
CA VAL A 59 -1.58 1.67 7.69
C VAL A 59 -0.37 2.46 7.18
N LEU A 60 0.85 2.03 7.55
CA LEU A 60 2.08 2.69 7.07
C LEU A 60 2.21 2.59 5.54
N CYS A 61 1.86 1.45 4.95
CA CYS A 61 1.82 1.26 3.51
C CYS A 61 0.83 2.23 2.85
N GLY A 62 -0.37 2.39 3.43
CA GLY A 62 -1.38 3.33 2.95
C GLY A 62 -0.91 4.79 2.99
N ILE A 63 -0.25 5.21 4.08
CA ILE A 63 0.33 6.55 4.21
C ILE A 63 1.39 6.78 3.12
N ALA A 64 2.27 5.81 2.89
CA ALA A 64 3.30 5.91 1.85
C ALA A 64 2.69 6.02 0.45
N MET A 65 1.64 5.24 0.14
CA MET A 65 0.93 5.35 -1.14
C MET A 65 0.23 6.70 -1.30
N ALA A 66 -0.39 7.24 -0.24
CA ALA A 66 -1.01 8.56 -0.27
C ALA A 66 0.01 9.67 -0.56
N ALA A 67 1.20 9.61 0.05
CA ALA A 67 2.29 10.53 -0.25
C ALA A 67 2.74 10.41 -1.72
N GLY A 68 2.80 9.20 -2.27
CA GLY A 68 3.09 8.98 -3.69
C GLY A 68 2.06 9.61 -4.62
N ILE A 69 0.77 9.52 -4.28
CA ILE A 69 -0.32 10.17 -5.04
C ILE A 69 -0.21 11.69 -4.94
N MET A 70 0.13 12.26 -3.77
CA MET A 70 0.35 13.70 -3.65
C MET A 70 1.50 14.17 -4.54
N PHE A 71 2.59 13.40 -4.64
CA PHE A 71 3.70 13.72 -5.54
C PHE A 71 3.28 13.71 -7.01
N GLN A 72 2.35 12.84 -7.40
CA GLN A 72 1.77 12.87 -8.76
C GLN A 72 1.01 14.17 -9.06
N GLY A 73 0.39 14.79 -8.06
CA GLY A 73 -0.23 16.11 -8.21
C GLY A 73 0.80 17.18 -8.59
N VAL A 74 1.98 17.15 -7.96
CA VAL A 74 3.08 18.06 -8.30
C VAL A 74 3.58 17.83 -9.72
N LEU A 75 3.67 16.58 -10.17
CA LEU A 75 4.07 16.27 -11.55
C LEU A 75 3.03 16.74 -12.58
N ALA A 76 1.75 16.63 -12.26
CA ALA A 76 0.66 17.13 -13.08
C ALA A 76 0.70 18.66 -13.21
N ASP A 77 0.90 19.38 -12.10
CA ASP A 77 0.99 20.84 -12.09
C ASP A 77 2.16 21.37 -12.93
N ASN A 78 3.20 20.55 -13.17
CA ASN A 78 4.36 20.91 -13.97
C ASN A 78 4.29 20.39 -15.41
N ASN A 79 3.15 19.83 -15.87
CA ASN A 79 2.98 19.26 -17.23
C ASN A 79 4.03 18.19 -17.58
N ALA A 80 4.40 17.36 -16.62
CA ALA A 80 5.45 16.37 -16.83
C ALA A 80 4.97 15.25 -17.77
N SER A 81 5.68 15.03 -18.88
CA SER A 81 5.24 14.07 -19.89
C SER A 81 5.11 12.63 -19.34
N GLY A 82 4.02 11.94 -19.70
CA GLY A 82 3.78 10.55 -19.29
C GLY A 82 3.30 10.32 -17.85
N HIS A 83 3.10 11.39 -17.07
CA HIS A 83 2.67 11.28 -15.67
C HIS A 83 1.30 10.61 -15.50
N GLU A 84 0.37 10.81 -16.44
CA GLU A 84 -1.02 10.33 -16.35
C GLU A 84 -1.12 8.80 -16.25
N GLY A 85 -0.32 8.07 -17.03
CA GLY A 85 -0.34 6.60 -17.03
C GLY A 85 0.12 6.01 -15.69
N TRP A 86 1.22 6.53 -15.16
CA TRP A 86 1.74 6.12 -13.86
C TRP A 86 0.87 6.57 -12.70
N SER A 87 0.26 7.75 -12.80
CA SER A 87 -0.71 8.26 -11.83
C SER A 87 -1.92 7.33 -11.74
N ASN A 88 -2.49 6.93 -12.88
CA ASN A 88 -3.62 5.99 -12.91
C ASN A 88 -3.28 4.63 -12.30
N TRP A 89 -2.10 4.09 -12.60
CA TRP A 89 -1.65 2.83 -12.01
C TRP A 89 -1.44 2.93 -10.49
N LEU A 90 -0.81 4.01 -10.01
CA LEU A 90 -0.61 4.23 -8.58
C LEU A 90 -1.94 4.34 -7.84
N LEU A 91 -2.88 5.10 -8.42
CA LEU A 91 -4.21 5.30 -7.88
C LEU A 91 -4.99 3.98 -7.83
N ALA A 92 -4.91 3.16 -8.88
CA ALA A 92 -5.51 1.82 -8.90
C ALA A 92 -4.93 0.93 -7.79
N ILE A 93 -3.59 0.87 -7.65
CA ILE A 93 -2.92 0.10 -6.59
C ILE A 93 -3.38 0.58 -5.21
N ALA A 94 -3.44 1.89 -4.98
CA ALA A 94 -3.86 2.46 -3.70
C ALA A 94 -5.32 2.13 -3.36
N ILE A 95 -6.25 2.24 -4.32
CA ILE A 95 -7.66 1.89 -4.11
C ILE A 95 -7.80 0.41 -3.77
N VAL A 96 -7.15 -0.48 -4.53
CA VAL A 96 -7.22 -1.92 -4.27
C VAL A 96 -6.61 -2.25 -2.91
N SER A 97 -5.47 -1.65 -2.57
CA SER A 97 -4.84 -1.79 -1.24
C SER A 97 -5.78 -1.35 -0.12
N LEU A 98 -6.49 -0.22 -0.29
CA LEU A 98 -7.43 0.29 0.68
C LEU A 98 -8.61 -0.67 0.89
N ILE A 99 -9.15 -1.23 -0.19
CA ILE A 99 -10.22 -2.25 -0.11
C ILE A 99 -9.73 -3.47 0.68
N ILE A 100 -8.53 -3.98 0.37
CA ILE A 100 -7.94 -5.12 1.07
C ILE A 100 -7.71 -4.79 2.55
N PHE A 101 -7.20 -3.60 2.87
CA PHE A 101 -7.01 -3.15 4.23
C PHE A 101 -8.32 -3.13 5.01
N ILE A 102 -9.40 -2.59 4.44
CA ILE A 102 -10.73 -2.59 5.07
C ILE A 102 -11.22 -4.02 5.33
N LEU A 103 -11.03 -4.92 4.36
CA LEU A 103 -11.36 -6.34 4.54
C LEU A 103 -10.51 -6.98 5.66
N ASN A 104 -9.22 -6.65 5.73
CA ASN A 104 -8.31 -7.13 6.76
C ASN A 104 -8.76 -6.66 8.16
N VAL A 105 -9.11 -5.39 8.31
CA VAL A 105 -9.70 -4.81 9.53
C VAL A 105 -10.96 -5.59 9.93
N ILE A 106 -11.92 -5.76 9.03
CA ILE A 106 -13.17 -6.49 9.32
C ILE A 106 -12.86 -7.92 9.81
N VAL A 107 -11.92 -8.60 9.15
CA VAL A 107 -11.49 -9.95 9.49
C VAL A 107 -10.93 -10.02 10.92
N VAL A 108 -9.99 -9.14 11.26
CA VAL A 108 -9.32 -9.13 12.57
C VAL A 108 -10.25 -8.70 13.71
N PHE A 109 -11.10 -7.69 13.49
CA PHE A 109 -12.00 -7.19 14.55
C PHE A 109 -13.20 -8.11 14.81
N LYS A 110 -13.73 -8.78 13.78
CA LYS A 110 -14.84 -9.75 13.93
C LYS A 110 -14.48 -10.92 14.87
N GLU A 111 -13.21 -11.29 14.98
CA GLU A 111 -12.76 -12.37 15.86
C GLU A 111 -12.53 -11.94 17.30
N ASN A 112 -12.03 -10.72 17.53
CA ASN A 112 -11.84 -10.21 18.89
C ASN A 112 -13.18 -10.01 19.63
N GLY A 113 -14.27 -9.73 18.90
CA GLY A 113 -15.63 -9.61 19.46
C GLY A 113 -16.37 -10.94 19.68
N LYS A 114 -15.82 -12.07 19.25
CA LYS A 114 -16.33 -13.43 19.57
C LYS A 114 -15.59 -14.05 20.76
N SER A 115 -14.80 -13.27 21.48
CA SER A 115 -14.11 -13.69 22.71
C SER A 115 -14.97 -13.52 23.94
#